data_AF-A0AAV7R1Z2-F1
#
_entry.id   AF-A0AAV7R1Z2-F1
#
_cell.length_a   1.000
_cell.length_b   1.000
_cell.length_c   1.000
_cell.angle_alpha   90.00
_cell.angle_beta   90.00
_cell.angle_gamma   90.00
#
_symmetry.space_group_name_H-M   'P 1'
#
loop_
_entity.id
_entity.type
_entity.pdbx_description
1 polymer ?
#
loop_
_entity_poly.entity_id
_entity_poly.type
_entity_poly.pdbx_seq_one_letter_code
_entity_poly.pdbx_strand_id
1 'polypeptide(L)'
;MLQSIYDSIKELQNETRAESRRARMTTKHLQGTVRKVVKSCAEIEGKLSTMEERTMAVEADTEALRAQTATHEEQLTDIMWKLEDQENRQRRNNLRFLGIKEGEEGNNIRAYMIKCCKMHFPNSLTGTGSLRSNGHIGTQ
;
A
#
# COMPACT_ATOMS: atom_id res chain seq x y z
N MET A 1 59.93 -72.36 -7.52
CA MET A 1 58.56 -72.11 -8.04
C MET A 1 57.53 -72.00 -6.93
N LEU A 2 57.35 -73.01 -6.06
CA LEU A 2 56.32 -72.96 -5.01
C LEU A 2 56.46 -71.79 -4.02
N GLN A 3 57.68 -71.48 -3.57
CA GLN A 3 57.91 -70.35 -2.65
C GLN A 3 57.51 -69.01 -3.26
N SER A 4 57.86 -68.78 -4.52
CA SER A 4 57.49 -67.56 -5.26
C SER A 4 55.98 -67.43 -5.43
N ILE A 5 55.26 -68.54 -5.69
CA ILE A 5 53.80 -68.53 -5.76
C ILE A 5 53.20 -68.18 -4.39
N TYR A 6 53.74 -68.74 -3.30
CA TYR A 6 53.29 -68.43 -1.94
C TYR A 6 53.48 -66.95 -1.58
N ASP A 7 54.64 -66.38 -1.92
CA ASP A 7 54.94 -64.98 -1.67
C ASP A 7 53.99 -64.05 -2.44
N SER A 8 53.72 -64.35 -3.73
CA SER A 8 52.75 -63.59 -4.53
C SER A 8 51.32 -63.70 -4.01
N ILE A 9 50.88 -64.87 -3.54
CA ILE A 9 49.55 -65.03 -2.91
C ILE A 9 49.44 -64.16 -1.66
N LYS A 10 50.49 -64.15 -0.83
CA LYS A 10 50.53 -63.36 0.40
C LYS A 10 50.49 -61.86 0.10
N GLU A 11 51.16 -61.42 -0.95
CA GLU A 11 51.17 -60.04 -1.42
C GLU A 11 49.78 -59.61 -1.91
N LEU A 12 49.16 -60.39 -2.79
CA LEU A 12 47.79 -60.15 -3.28
C LEU A 12 46.75 -60.12 -2.13
N GLN A 13 46.90 -61.00 -1.14
CA GLN A 13 46.04 -60.98 0.06
C GLN A 13 46.19 -59.70 0.87
N ASN A 14 47.41 -59.16 0.96
CA ASN A 14 47.66 -57.90 1.68
C ASN A 14 47.12 -56.70 0.91
N GLU A 15 47.27 -56.66 -0.42
CA GLU A 15 46.70 -55.62 -1.29
C GLU A 15 45.18 -55.62 -1.21
N THR A 16 44.54 -56.78 -1.38
CA THR A 16 43.07 -56.93 -1.27
C THR A 16 42.58 -56.45 0.10
N ARG A 17 43.30 -56.76 1.19
CA ARG A 17 42.97 -56.26 2.54
C ARG A 17 43.12 -54.75 2.65
N ALA A 18 44.14 -54.16 2.03
CA ALA A 18 44.38 -52.72 2.04
C ALA A 18 43.28 -51.98 1.26
N GLU A 19 42.89 -52.47 0.08
CA GLU A 19 41.79 -51.93 -0.71
C GLU A 19 40.45 -52.04 0.03
N SER A 20 40.16 -53.19 0.64
CA SER A 20 38.95 -53.39 1.43
C SER A 20 38.89 -52.43 2.64
N ARG A 21 40.04 -52.10 3.25
CA ARG A 21 40.14 -51.05 4.28
C ARG A 21 39.86 -49.66 3.73
N ARG A 22 40.45 -49.30 2.58
CA ARG A 22 40.22 -48.00 1.92
C ARG A 22 38.73 -47.83 1.58
N ALA A 23 38.11 -48.84 0.98
CA ALA A 23 36.68 -48.85 0.67
C ALA A 23 35.82 -48.64 1.94
N ARG A 24 36.12 -49.33 3.05
CA ARG A 24 35.39 -49.10 4.31
C ARG A 24 35.52 -47.66 4.84
N MET A 25 36.70 -47.07 4.71
CA MET A 25 36.92 -45.68 5.15
C MET A 25 36.14 -44.68 4.30
N THR A 26 36.16 -44.85 2.96
CA THR A 26 35.38 -43.99 2.07
C THR A 26 33.87 -44.16 2.28
N THR A 27 33.38 -45.40 2.46
CA THR A 27 31.97 -45.65 2.79
C THR A 27 31.56 -44.97 4.09
N LYS A 28 32.37 -45.05 5.15
CA LYS A 28 32.11 -44.35 6.42
C LYS A 28 32.06 -42.83 6.24
N HIS A 29 33.00 -42.27 5.47
CA HIS A 29 33.04 -40.84 5.19
C HIS A 29 31.79 -40.39 4.42
N LEU A 30 31.44 -41.11 3.36
CA LEU A 30 30.23 -40.86 2.56
C LEU A 30 28.96 -40.95 3.42
N GLN A 31 28.84 -41.96 4.27
CA GLN A 31 27.72 -42.06 5.22
C GLN A 31 27.63 -40.85 6.15
N GLY A 32 28.78 -40.34 6.62
CA GLY A 32 28.83 -39.12 7.42
C GLY A 32 28.33 -37.90 6.65
N THR A 33 28.79 -37.72 5.41
CA THR A 33 28.37 -36.62 4.54
C THR A 33 26.89 -36.69 4.20
N VAL A 34 26.38 -37.88 3.85
CA VAL A 34 24.95 -38.10 3.57
C VAL A 34 24.10 -37.73 4.79
N ARG A 35 24.50 -38.13 6.00
CA ARG A 35 23.78 -37.73 7.23
C ARG A 35 23.75 -36.22 7.43
N LYS A 36 24.84 -35.52 7.15
CA LYS A 36 24.90 -34.05 7.25
C LYS A 36 23.96 -33.40 6.22
N VAL A 37 23.95 -33.89 4.98
CA VAL A 37 23.06 -33.38 3.93
C VAL A 37 21.60 -33.61 4.31
N VAL A 38 21.23 -34.82 4.74
CA VAL A 38 19.87 -35.12 5.19
C VAL A 38 19.42 -34.19 6.31
N LYS A 39 20.30 -33.94 7.30
CA LYS A 39 20.00 -33.00 8.38
C LYS A 39 19.79 -31.58 7.85
N SER A 40 20.66 -31.11 6.96
CA SER A 40 20.53 -29.78 6.36
C SER A 40 19.27 -29.64 5.52
N CYS A 41 18.86 -30.68 4.80
CA CYS A 41 17.61 -30.69 4.05
C CYS A 41 16.40 -30.54 4.98
N ALA A 42 16.35 -31.30 6.07
CA ALA A 42 15.27 -31.19 7.06
C ALA A 42 15.20 -29.79 7.71
N GLU A 43 16.36 -29.17 7.99
CA GLU A 43 16.41 -27.80 8.50
C GLU A 43 15.90 -26.77 7.48
N ILE A 44 16.20 -26.97 6.19
CA ILE A 44 15.72 -26.10 5.10
C ILE A 44 14.21 -26.28 4.91
N GLU A 45 13.70 -27.51 4.94
CA GLU A 45 12.25 -27.80 4.85
C GLU A 45 11.47 -27.09 5.97
N GLY A 46 11.97 -27.14 7.21
CA GLY A 46 11.35 -26.43 8.32
C GLY A 46 11.35 -24.91 8.11
N LYS A 47 12.47 -24.35 7.65
CA LYS A 47 12.54 -22.91 7.33
C LYS A 47 11.59 -22.54 6.20
N LEU A 48 11.53 -23.34 5.14
CA LEU A 48 10.66 -23.12 3.99
C LEU A 48 9.18 -23.10 4.43
N SER A 49 8.75 -24.07 5.23
CA SER A 49 7.39 -24.13 5.75
C SER A 49 7.02 -22.88 6.57
N THR A 50 7.91 -22.41 7.44
CA THR A 50 7.66 -21.16 8.19
C THR A 50 7.66 -19.91 7.30
N MET A 51 8.45 -19.90 6.22
CA MET A 51 8.43 -18.81 5.24
C MET A 51 7.13 -18.81 4.45
N GLU A 52 6.64 -19.97 4.02
CA GLU A 52 5.37 -20.12 3.30
C GLU A 52 4.20 -19.63 4.15
N GLU A 53 4.14 -20.01 5.43
CA GLU A 53 3.11 -19.53 6.36
C GLU A 53 3.12 -18.01 6.51
N ARG A 54 4.31 -17.42 6.66
CA ARG A 54 4.48 -15.97 6.75
C ARG A 54 4.08 -15.26 5.46
N THR A 55 4.43 -15.82 4.31
CA THR A 55 4.06 -15.26 3.00
C THR A 55 2.55 -15.29 2.82
N MET A 56 1.88 -16.40 3.15
CA MET A 56 0.41 -16.49 3.09
C MET A 56 -0.27 -15.45 3.99
N ALA A 57 0.23 -15.24 5.21
CA ALA A 57 -0.30 -14.21 6.10
C ALA A 57 -0.13 -12.80 5.53
N VAL A 58 1.06 -12.49 5.00
CA VAL A 58 1.33 -11.19 4.36
C VAL A 58 0.45 -10.99 3.13
N GLU A 59 0.27 -12.00 2.30
CA GLU A 59 -0.60 -11.92 1.12
C GLU A 59 -2.05 -11.62 1.51
N ALA A 60 -2.59 -12.31 2.53
CA ALA A 60 -3.92 -12.07 3.05
C ALA A 60 -4.08 -10.62 3.60
N ASP A 61 -3.11 -10.15 4.38
CA ASP A 61 -3.11 -8.79 4.93
C ASP A 61 -3.03 -7.74 3.82
N THR A 62 -2.20 -7.96 2.80
CA THR A 62 -2.07 -7.02 1.67
C THR A 62 -3.36 -6.92 0.87
N GLU A 63 -4.10 -8.03 0.70
CA GLU A 63 -5.38 -8.01 0.01
C GLU A 63 -6.45 -7.26 0.83
N ALA A 64 -6.49 -7.50 2.15
CA ALA A 64 -7.37 -6.77 3.04
C ALA A 64 -7.10 -5.26 3.05
N LEU A 65 -5.83 -4.85 3.08
CA LEU A 65 -5.43 -3.44 3.02
C LEU A 65 -5.76 -2.78 1.68
N ARG A 66 -5.63 -3.51 0.56
CA ARG A 66 -6.04 -3.02 -0.76
C ARG A 66 -7.54 -2.77 -0.82
N ALA A 67 -8.34 -3.70 -0.33
CA ALA A 67 -9.79 -3.54 -0.26
C ALA A 67 -10.17 -2.31 0.60
N GLN A 68 -9.56 -2.15 1.78
CA GLN A 68 -9.79 -0.99 2.64
C GLN A 68 -9.41 0.33 1.94
N THR A 69 -8.25 0.37 1.28
CA THR A 69 -7.79 1.56 0.56
C THR A 69 -8.77 1.95 -0.53
N ALA A 70 -9.26 0.99 -1.33
CA ALA A 70 -10.26 1.25 -2.36
C ALA A 70 -11.56 1.84 -1.77
N THR A 71 -12.04 1.29 -0.65
CA THR A 71 -13.24 1.85 0.01
C THR A 71 -13.02 3.26 0.55
N HIS A 72 -11.82 3.56 1.08
CA HIS A 72 -11.49 4.89 1.56
C HIS A 72 -11.34 5.90 0.43
N GLU A 73 -10.76 5.49 -0.70
CA GLU A 73 -10.69 6.33 -1.91
C GLU A 73 -12.08 6.70 -2.41
N GLU A 74 -13.00 5.72 -2.48
CA GLU A 74 -14.40 5.98 -2.85
C GLU A 74 -15.05 6.97 -1.88
N GLN A 75 -14.93 6.74 -0.57
CA GLN A 75 -15.47 7.65 0.45
C GLN A 75 -14.90 9.06 0.36
N LEU A 76 -13.59 9.20 0.10
CA LEU A 76 -12.95 10.49 -0.07
C LEU A 76 -13.52 11.23 -1.28
N THR A 77 -13.68 10.54 -2.41
CA THR A 77 -14.27 11.18 -3.59
C THR A 77 -15.69 11.65 -3.33
N ASP A 78 -16.55 10.85 -2.70
CA ASP A 78 -17.92 11.23 -2.35
C ASP A 78 -17.97 12.44 -1.41
N ILE A 79 -17.10 12.48 -0.39
CA ILE A 79 -16.99 13.63 0.51
C ILE A 79 -16.53 14.88 -0.24
N MET A 80 -15.56 14.76 -1.14
CA MET A 80 -15.11 15.89 -1.96
C MET A 80 -16.23 16.46 -2.82
N TRP A 81 -17.01 15.59 -3.49
CA TRP A 81 -18.18 16.01 -4.27
C TRP A 81 -19.23 16.73 -3.41
N LYS A 82 -19.51 16.20 -2.22
CA LYS A 82 -20.43 16.83 -1.26
C LYS A 82 -19.92 18.20 -0.79
N LEU A 83 -18.62 18.32 -0.53
CA LEU A 83 -18.01 19.57 -0.10
C LEU A 83 -18.09 20.64 -1.19
N GLU A 84 -17.79 20.26 -2.44
CA GLU A 84 -17.89 21.15 -3.59
C GLU A 84 -19.33 21.62 -3.81
N ASP A 85 -20.32 20.73 -3.75
CA ASP A 85 -21.73 21.11 -3.85
C ASP A 85 -22.15 22.05 -2.71
N GLN A 86 -21.71 21.79 -1.48
CA GLN A 86 -21.96 22.68 -0.35
C GLN A 86 -21.33 24.07 -0.54
N GLU A 87 -20.07 24.13 -0.97
CA GLU A 87 -19.37 25.39 -1.25
C GLU A 87 -20.07 26.18 -2.36
N ASN A 88 -20.48 25.51 -3.43
CA ASN A 88 -21.24 26.10 -4.53
C ASN A 88 -22.62 26.61 -4.08
N ARG A 89 -23.33 25.88 -3.22
CA ARG A 89 -24.60 26.33 -2.62
C ARG A 89 -24.40 27.56 -1.75
N GLN A 90 -23.37 27.58 -0.91
CA GLN A 90 -23.05 28.72 -0.04
C GLN A 90 -22.67 29.96 -0.84
N ARG A 91 -21.95 29.80 -1.97
CA ARG A 91 -21.52 30.90 -2.82
C ARG A 91 -22.50 31.32 -3.91
N ARG A 92 -23.60 30.59 -4.10
CA ARG A 92 -24.57 30.81 -5.20
C ARG A 92 -25.08 32.25 -5.28
N ASN A 93 -25.27 32.89 -4.13
CA ASN A 93 -25.77 34.26 -4.04
C ASN A 93 -24.66 35.30 -3.80
N ASN A 94 -23.39 34.87 -3.78
CA ASN A 94 -22.26 35.75 -3.55
C ASN A 94 -21.76 36.27 -4.90
N LEU A 95 -21.91 37.58 -5.10
CA LEU A 95 -21.35 38.28 -6.26
C LEU A 95 -19.95 38.77 -5.94
N ARG A 96 -19.01 38.57 -6.88
CA ARG A 96 -17.66 39.13 -6.81
C ARG A 96 -17.59 40.34 -7.73
N PHE A 97 -17.28 41.51 -7.17
CA PHE A 97 -17.09 42.74 -7.93
C PHE A 97 -15.59 43.01 -8.06
N LEU A 98 -15.12 43.12 -9.31
CA LEU A 98 -13.71 43.30 -9.64
C LEU A 98 -13.52 44.66 -10.33
N GLY A 99 -12.36 45.29 -10.13
CA GLY A 99 -12.01 46.56 -10.79
C GLY A 99 -12.57 47.83 -10.13
N ILE A 100 -13.13 47.72 -8.91
CA ILE A 100 -13.47 48.88 -8.08
C ILE A 100 -12.16 49.38 -7.44
N LYS A 101 -11.88 50.69 -7.58
CA LYS A 101 -10.73 51.31 -6.91
C LYS A 101 -11.01 51.45 -5.42
N GLU A 102 -10.03 51.09 -4.59
CA GLU A 102 -10.14 51.16 -3.13
C GLU A 102 -10.48 52.58 -2.67
N GLY A 103 -11.49 52.72 -1.79
CA GLY A 103 -11.92 53.99 -1.22
C GLY A 103 -13.04 54.71 -1.98
N GLU A 104 -13.45 54.26 -3.17
CA GLU A 104 -14.59 54.84 -3.90
C GLU A 104 -15.95 54.54 -3.23
N GLU A 105 -16.01 53.43 -2.48
CA GLU A 105 -17.17 52.99 -1.72
C GLU A 105 -17.52 53.91 -0.53
N GLY A 106 -16.57 54.74 -0.09
CA GLY A 106 -16.70 55.58 1.09
C GLY A 106 -17.04 54.76 2.34
N ASN A 107 -17.87 55.31 3.23
CA ASN A 107 -18.19 54.67 4.52
C ASN A 107 -19.38 53.68 4.44
N ASN A 108 -20.00 53.50 3.26
CA ASN A 108 -21.19 52.66 3.11
C ASN A 108 -21.26 51.96 1.75
N ILE A 109 -20.69 50.75 1.70
CA ILE A 109 -20.64 49.87 0.52
C ILE A 109 -22.04 49.58 -0.05
N ARG A 110 -23.07 49.47 0.81
CA ARG A 110 -24.45 49.18 0.34
C ARG A 110 -25.01 50.32 -0.51
N ALA A 111 -24.80 51.57 -0.07
CA ALA A 111 -25.27 52.74 -0.80
C ALA A 111 -24.53 52.88 -2.14
N TYR A 112 -23.23 52.63 -2.14
CA TYR A 112 -22.41 52.60 -3.37
C TYR A 112 -22.90 51.54 -4.35
N MET A 113 -23.13 50.30 -3.91
CA MET A 113 -23.63 49.22 -4.77
C MET A 113 -25.00 49.54 -5.39
N ILE A 114 -25.95 50.11 -4.63
CA ILE A 114 -27.26 50.51 -5.17
C ILE A 114 -27.09 51.58 -6.26
N LYS A 115 -26.18 52.54 -6.09
CA LYS A 115 -25.87 53.55 -7.10
C LYS A 115 -25.31 52.91 -8.35
N CYS A 116 -24.35 52.00 -8.22
CA CYS A 116 -23.75 51.27 -9.35
C CYS A 116 -24.80 50.44 -10.11
N CYS A 117 -25.68 49.72 -9.41
CA CYS A 117 -26.77 48.97 -10.05
C CYS A 117 -27.75 49.88 -10.80
N LYS A 118 -28.11 51.05 -10.26
CA LYS A 118 -28.97 52.03 -10.96
C LYS A 118 -28.34 52.58 -12.23
N MET A 119 -27.04 52.83 -12.21
CA MET A 119 -26.31 53.37 -13.37
C MET A 119 -26.14 52.34 -14.48
N HIS A 120 -25.82 51.09 -14.15
CA HIS A 120 -25.54 50.05 -15.14
C HIS A 120 -26.75 49.20 -15.54
N PHE A 121 -27.75 49.08 -14.67
CA PHE A 121 -28.96 48.29 -14.90
C PHE A 121 -30.23 49.10 -14.56
N PRO A 122 -30.58 50.11 -15.36
CA PRO A 122 -31.64 51.08 -15.05
C PRO A 122 -33.04 50.44 -14.88
N ASN A 123 -33.29 49.28 -15.49
CA ASN A 123 -34.57 48.57 -15.43
C ASN A 123 -34.64 47.48 -14.36
N SER A 124 -33.57 47.25 -13.58
CA SER A 124 -33.45 46.08 -12.68
C SER A 124 -34.10 46.26 -11.31
N LEU A 125 -34.45 47.49 -10.92
CA LEU A 125 -34.94 47.83 -9.57
C LEU A 125 -36.46 48.07 -9.50
N THR A 126 -37.20 47.76 -10.56
CA THR A 126 -38.66 47.91 -10.65
C THR A 126 -39.43 46.70 -10.10
N GLY A 127 -38.73 45.60 -9.78
CA GLY A 127 -39.33 44.39 -9.20
C GLY A 127 -39.44 44.45 -7.69
N THR A 128 -40.67 44.34 -7.17
CA THR A 128 -41.03 44.20 -5.74
C THR A 128 -40.55 42.85 -5.18
N GLY A 129 -39.25 42.67 -5.01
CA GLY A 129 -38.68 41.51 -4.32
C GLY A 129 -38.79 41.66 -2.80
N SER A 130 -39.80 41.05 -2.20
CA SER A 130 -39.96 40.92 -0.74
C SER A 130 -38.70 40.32 -0.11
N LEU A 131 -37.98 41.09 0.71
CA LEU A 131 -36.95 40.59 1.62
C LEU A 131 -37.59 39.56 2.55
N ARG A 132 -37.41 38.27 2.29
CA ARG A 132 -37.78 37.21 3.22
C ARG A 132 -36.91 37.36 4.47
N SER A 133 -37.52 37.73 5.59
CA SER A 133 -36.90 37.67 6.92
C SER A 133 -36.48 36.23 7.21
N ASN A 134 -35.20 36.02 7.48
CA ASN A 134 -34.64 34.70 7.81
C ASN A 134 -35.35 34.12 9.04
N GLY A 135 -35.99 32.97 8.85
CA GLY A 135 -36.51 32.13 9.91
C GLY A 135 -35.38 31.54 10.74
N HIS A 136 -35.52 31.71 12.05
CA HIS A 136 -34.75 31.11 13.13
C HIS A 136 -34.70 29.58 12.95
N ILE A 137 -33.50 29.02 12.74
CA ILE A 137 -33.30 27.57 12.80
C ILE A 137 -33.23 27.21 14.29
N GLY A 138 -34.33 26.64 14.79
CA GLY A 138 -34.38 26.04 16.11
C GLY A 138 -33.47 24.81 16.17
N THR A 139 -32.64 24.78 17.20
CA THR A 139 -32.03 23.57 17.75
C THR A 139 -33.12 22.67 18.33
N GLN A 140 -33.21 21.43 17.85
CA GLN A 140 -33.54 20.25 18.64
C GLN A 140 -32.49 19.19 18.35
#